data_AF-A0A452GLD7-F1
#
_entry.id   AF-A0A452GLD7-F1
#
_cell.length_a   1.000
_cell.length_b   1.000
_cell.length_c   1.000
_cell.angle_alpha   90.00
_cell.angle_beta   90.00
_cell.angle_gamma   90.00
#
_symmetry.space_group_name_H-M   'P 1'
#
loop_
_entity.id
_entity.type
_entity.pdbx_description
1 polymer ?
#
loop_
_entity_poly.entity_id
_entity_poly.type
_entity_poly.pdbx_seq_one_letter_code
_entity_poly.pdbx_strand_id
1 'polypeptide(L)'
;KSKQALRDYRKVLVQLENLEVSVGDQCRKEFTDLMTEMTDLSGELEGSGIPFLDYGTYAQRVFFPGQGGAPARQGAKLPEGRRATVEQGLAQLSSLLNSKAFLLTLIHTLEGQASFSRQDRCQAASLLALALHGRLEYLTDVMQSLLGELAQRHVARNPKLMLRRTETMVEKLLTNWMSICMYSYLRVSVAGEPLYLLFRAIKSQVDKGPVDAVTGQAKRTLSDERLLREDVPVRPLTLSVLLRGAPGGAGGQRVPARVLDTDTISQVKEKILDQVYRGVPFSQRPPAHALDLEWRSGVAGHLTLSDQDLTSVTHNGWKRLNTLQHYKVRVPVAWVPSLALGGEWGLGEGGLRLWHLVKPTEEPEAAKQQQRRSSLRERPTAIPEIYLTRLLSVKGTLQKFVEDALQAVLSVGRPVPVAVKFLFDLLDELAARHGVSEPETLHIWKTNSLLLRFWVGVVRNPQLLFDVRVPDNVDAALSVIGQTLIDACTPGQHSVGRDSPVNKLLYAREIPRYKELVENCPQGPSLLTRSPHQSRLSPLQKYSSDMDCSAALQELYGYIKKYYDQIISALDEDPVGQKMQLACRLQQIAALVENQVTAL
;
A
#
# COMPACT_ATOMS: atom_id res chain seq x y z
N LYS A 1 -16.30 16.04 34.69
CA LYS A 1 -15.44 15.13 33.89
C LYS A 1 -14.79 15.83 32.67
N SER A 2 -15.52 16.61 31.86
CA SER A 2 -14.98 17.32 30.69
C SER A 2 -13.86 18.37 30.99
N LYS A 3 -14.00 19.21 32.03
CA LYS A 3 -12.97 20.24 32.36
C LYS A 3 -11.61 19.67 32.78
N GLN A 4 -11.60 18.54 33.49
CA GLN A 4 -10.36 17.88 33.93
C GLN A 4 -9.65 17.22 32.74
N ALA A 5 -10.40 16.50 31.90
CA ALA A 5 -9.87 15.92 30.67
C ALA A 5 -9.25 16.98 29.73
N LEU A 6 -9.88 18.15 29.60
CA LEU A 6 -9.33 19.26 28.80
C LEU A 6 -8.05 19.84 29.41
N ARG A 7 -7.95 19.93 30.74
CA ARG A 7 -6.72 20.35 31.43
C ARG A 7 -5.60 19.35 31.23
N ASP A 8 -5.89 18.07 31.34
CA ASP A 8 -4.89 17.00 31.16
C ASP A 8 -4.44 16.90 29.70
N TYR A 9 -5.36 17.06 28.74
CA TYR A 9 -5.04 17.21 27.31
C TYR A 9 -4.05 18.37 27.06
N ARG A 10 -4.34 19.56 27.61
CA ARG A 10 -3.44 20.73 27.46
C ARG A 10 -2.06 20.48 28.08
N LYS A 11 -2.00 19.82 29.24
CA LYS A 11 -0.71 19.46 29.87
C LYS A 11 0.12 18.53 28.99
N VAL A 12 -0.50 17.52 28.38
CA VAL A 12 0.20 16.60 27.47
C VAL A 12 0.74 17.35 26.25
N LEU A 13 -0.04 18.25 25.64
CA LEU A 13 0.43 19.04 24.50
C LEU A 13 1.62 19.95 24.83
N VAL A 14 1.61 20.61 25.99
CA VAL A 14 2.73 21.46 26.44
C VAL A 14 3.99 20.61 26.71
N GLN A 15 3.83 19.41 27.28
CA GLN A 15 4.95 18.49 27.47
C GLN A 15 5.55 18.07 26.12
N LEU A 16 4.70 17.71 25.14
CA LEU A 16 5.15 17.37 23.79
C LEU A 16 5.87 18.54 23.12
N GLU A 17 5.34 19.75 23.25
CA GLU A 17 5.98 20.96 22.71
C GLU A 17 7.37 21.18 23.31
N ASN A 18 7.53 21.04 24.63
CA ASN A 18 8.84 21.18 25.26
C ASN A 18 9.84 20.12 24.77
N LEU A 19 9.39 18.89 24.56
CA LEU A 19 10.23 17.83 23.99
C LEU A 19 10.61 18.12 22.53
N GLU A 20 9.66 18.60 21.72
CA GLU A 20 9.93 19.00 20.34
C GLU A 20 10.94 20.15 20.24
N VAL A 21 10.82 21.15 21.13
CA VAL A 21 11.82 22.23 21.24
C VAL A 21 13.18 21.66 21.61
N SER A 22 13.25 20.70 22.53
CA SER A 22 14.52 20.10 22.96
C SER A 22 15.27 19.36 21.85
N VAL A 23 14.54 18.73 20.91
CA VAL A 23 15.14 18.04 19.76
C VAL A 23 15.25 18.93 18.51
N GLY A 24 14.72 20.15 18.55
CA GLY A 24 14.55 21.01 17.38
C GLY A 24 15.86 21.33 16.66
N ASP A 25 16.95 21.56 17.39
CA ASP A 25 18.26 21.87 16.80
C ASP A 25 18.83 20.67 16.04
N GLN A 26 18.72 19.48 16.65
CA GLN A 26 19.11 18.22 16.02
C GLN A 26 18.25 17.95 14.76
N CYS A 27 16.93 18.13 14.86
CA CYS A 27 16.02 18.00 13.72
C CYS A 27 16.44 18.91 12.56
N ARG A 28 16.77 20.19 12.81
CA ARG A 28 17.16 21.13 11.75
C ARG A 28 18.43 20.69 11.05
N LYS A 29 19.43 20.23 11.80
CA LYS A 29 20.68 19.71 11.23
C LYS A 29 20.43 18.46 10.38
N GLU A 30 19.72 17.48 10.93
CA GLU A 30 19.41 16.23 10.22
C GLU A 30 18.51 16.46 9.00
N PHE A 31 17.63 17.46 9.07
CA PHE A 31 16.81 17.90 7.95
C PHE A 31 17.66 18.51 6.84
N THR A 32 18.64 19.36 7.15
CA THR A 32 19.55 19.91 6.13
C THR A 32 20.31 18.78 5.43
N ASP A 33 20.87 17.83 6.18
CA ASP A 33 21.58 16.67 5.62
C ASP A 33 20.66 15.82 4.73
N LEU A 34 19.41 15.59 5.16
CA LEU A 34 18.41 14.87 4.39
C LEU A 34 18.01 15.63 3.12
N MET A 35 17.85 16.95 3.19
CA MET A 35 17.51 17.78 2.05
C MET A 35 18.59 17.73 0.99
N THR A 36 19.88 17.79 1.37
CA THR A 36 20.99 17.61 0.42
C THR A 36 20.91 16.25 -0.28
N GLU A 37 20.71 15.16 0.48
CA GLU A 37 20.56 13.82 -0.11
C GLU A 37 19.34 13.69 -1.03
N MET A 38 18.22 14.33 -0.69
CA MET A 38 17.01 14.33 -1.51
C MET A 38 17.16 15.21 -2.75
N THR A 39 17.89 16.32 -2.68
CA THR A 39 18.21 17.14 -3.86
C THR A 39 19.13 16.41 -4.82
N ASP A 40 20.16 15.73 -4.32
CA ASP A 40 21.02 14.87 -5.14
C ASP A 40 20.19 13.77 -5.83
N LEU A 41 19.28 13.15 -5.09
CA LEU A 41 18.35 12.17 -5.63
C LEU A 41 17.43 12.77 -6.71
N SER A 42 16.84 13.94 -6.47
CA SER A 42 15.98 14.62 -7.44
C SER A 42 16.72 14.92 -8.74
N GLY A 43 17.97 15.39 -8.67
CA GLY A 43 18.81 15.62 -9.85
C GLY A 43 19.06 14.35 -10.67
N GLU A 44 19.24 13.20 -10.03
CA GLU A 44 19.37 11.91 -10.74
C GLU A 44 18.03 11.43 -11.35
N LEU A 45 16.92 11.74 -10.68
CA LEU A 45 15.57 11.42 -11.18
C LEU A 45 15.19 12.27 -12.40
N GLU A 46 15.81 13.44 -12.62
CA GLU A 46 15.60 14.21 -13.85
C GLU A 46 16.06 13.42 -15.09
N GLY A 47 17.11 12.59 -14.96
CA GLY A 47 17.59 11.72 -16.04
C GLY A 47 16.89 10.36 -16.14
N SER A 48 16.67 9.70 -15.00
CA SER A 48 16.12 8.33 -14.94
C SER A 48 14.60 8.25 -14.82
N GLY A 49 13.97 9.32 -14.35
CA GLY A 49 12.56 9.35 -13.97
C GLY A 49 12.27 8.64 -12.64
N ILE A 50 11.12 8.95 -12.05
CA ILE A 50 10.58 8.17 -10.93
C ILE A 50 10.15 6.80 -11.47
N PRO A 51 10.47 5.68 -10.79
CA PRO A 51 10.16 4.33 -11.24
C PRO A 51 8.68 4.00 -11.04
N PHE A 52 7.78 4.71 -11.71
CA PHE A 52 6.36 4.40 -11.74
C PHE A 52 6.12 3.05 -12.40
N LEU A 53 5.23 2.25 -11.82
CA LEU A 53 4.72 1.05 -12.47
C LEU A 53 3.90 1.44 -13.70
N ASP A 54 3.94 0.60 -14.73
CA ASP A 54 3.01 0.70 -15.84
C ASP A 54 1.57 0.52 -15.36
N TYR A 55 0.62 0.97 -16.18
CA TYR A 55 -0.79 0.96 -15.79
C TYR A 55 -1.31 -0.45 -15.51
N GLY A 56 -0.90 -1.44 -16.31
CA GLY A 56 -1.35 -2.82 -16.16
C GLY A 56 -0.90 -3.41 -14.83
N THR A 57 0.39 -3.28 -14.50
CA THR A 57 0.93 -3.74 -13.21
C THR A 57 0.29 -3.01 -12.02
N TYR A 58 0.12 -1.69 -12.12
CA TYR A 58 -0.59 -0.90 -11.10
C TYR A 58 -2.02 -1.41 -10.89
N ALA A 59 -2.81 -1.52 -11.96
CA ALA A 59 -4.20 -1.95 -11.90
C ALA A 59 -4.33 -3.35 -11.31
N GLN A 60 -3.45 -4.29 -11.70
CA GLN A 60 -3.42 -5.64 -11.14
C GLN A 60 -3.15 -5.63 -9.63
N ARG A 61 -2.13 -4.90 -9.16
CA ARG A 61 -1.79 -4.82 -7.72
C ARG A 61 -2.93 -4.23 -6.89
N VAL A 62 -3.66 -3.25 -7.43
CA VAL A 62 -4.81 -2.64 -6.75
C VAL A 62 -6.04 -3.54 -6.76
N PHE A 63 -6.34 -4.18 -7.90
CA PHE A 63 -7.55 -4.98 -8.06
C PHE A 63 -7.45 -6.31 -7.31
N PHE A 64 -6.26 -6.91 -7.29
CA PHE A 64 -5.98 -8.24 -6.73
C PHE A 64 -4.79 -8.22 -5.76
N PRO A 65 -4.90 -7.56 -4.60
CA PRO A 65 -3.82 -7.50 -3.63
C PRO A 65 -3.49 -8.89 -3.09
N GLY A 66 -2.20 -9.25 -3.05
CA GLY A 66 -1.69 -10.49 -2.44
C GLY A 66 -1.62 -11.73 -3.32
N GLN A 67 -2.09 -11.70 -4.58
CA GLN A 67 -2.06 -12.87 -5.48
C GLN A 67 -0.82 -13.00 -6.38
N GLY A 68 0.21 -12.13 -6.22
CA GLY A 68 1.44 -12.22 -7.02
C GLY A 68 1.26 -11.93 -8.53
N GLY A 69 0.08 -11.47 -8.95
CA GLY A 69 -0.25 -11.14 -10.34
C GLY A 69 -1.75 -11.21 -10.62
N ALA A 70 -2.15 -10.87 -11.85
CA ALA A 70 -3.51 -11.12 -12.38
C ALA A 70 -3.92 -12.60 -12.24
N PRO A 71 -5.22 -12.92 -12.35
CA PRO A 71 -5.70 -14.26 -12.73
C PRO A 71 -4.72 -14.96 -13.66
N ALA A 72 -4.00 -15.97 -13.15
CA ALA A 72 -3.09 -16.72 -13.98
C ALA A 72 -3.89 -17.25 -15.17
N ARG A 73 -3.37 -17.08 -16.40
CA ARG A 73 -3.98 -17.65 -17.61
C ARG A 73 -4.15 -19.16 -17.40
N GLN A 74 -5.32 -19.59 -16.93
CA GLN A 74 -5.69 -21.01 -16.93
C GLN A 74 -5.99 -21.51 -18.35
N GLY A 75 -5.74 -20.69 -19.39
CA GLY A 75 -5.79 -21.05 -20.80
C GLY A 75 -4.82 -22.16 -21.23
N ALA A 76 -3.89 -22.60 -20.36
CA ALA A 76 -2.97 -23.69 -20.66
C ALA A 76 -3.58 -25.11 -20.54
N LYS A 77 -4.88 -25.27 -20.24
CA LYS A 77 -5.51 -26.60 -20.06
C LYS A 77 -6.74 -26.89 -20.93
N LEU A 78 -7.13 -26.00 -21.85
CA LEU A 78 -8.29 -26.23 -22.72
C LEU A 78 -7.85 -26.85 -24.06
N PRO A 79 -8.43 -28.00 -24.49
CA PRO A 79 -8.21 -28.57 -25.82
C PRO A 79 -8.49 -27.54 -26.93
N GLU A 80 -7.67 -27.50 -27.99
CA GLU A 80 -7.73 -26.48 -29.04
C GLU A 80 -9.13 -26.31 -29.67
N GLY A 81 -9.86 -27.42 -29.88
CA GLY A 81 -11.24 -27.37 -30.41
C GLY A 81 -12.28 -26.75 -29.47
N ARG A 82 -12.06 -26.75 -28.15
CA ARG A 82 -12.96 -26.14 -27.16
C ARG A 82 -12.71 -24.64 -26.96
N ARG A 83 -11.52 -24.18 -27.33
CA ARG A 83 -11.08 -22.81 -27.09
C ARG A 83 -11.95 -21.81 -27.85
N ALA A 84 -12.24 -22.08 -29.13
CA ALA A 84 -13.07 -21.21 -29.96
C ALA A 84 -14.51 -21.07 -29.42
N THR A 85 -15.12 -22.17 -28.97
CA THR A 85 -16.49 -22.17 -28.42
C THR A 85 -16.57 -21.42 -27.09
N VAL A 86 -15.58 -21.62 -26.22
CA VAL A 86 -15.48 -20.89 -24.95
C VAL A 86 -15.23 -19.40 -25.20
N GLU A 87 -14.33 -19.04 -26.11
CA GLU A 87 -14.07 -17.64 -26.49
C GLU A 87 -15.34 -16.97 -27.05
N GLN A 88 -16.13 -17.69 -27.86
CA GLN A 88 -17.44 -17.23 -28.34
C GLN A 88 -18.42 -17.02 -27.18
N GLY A 89 -18.52 -17.96 -26.25
CA GLY A 89 -19.38 -17.83 -25.06
C GLY A 89 -18.98 -16.65 -24.17
N LEU A 90 -17.67 -16.45 -23.95
CA LEU A 90 -17.15 -15.30 -23.18
C LEU A 90 -17.38 -13.96 -23.91
N ALA A 91 -17.30 -13.93 -25.24
CA ALA A 91 -17.66 -12.75 -26.01
C ALA A 91 -19.16 -12.41 -25.87
N GLN A 92 -20.03 -13.42 -25.89
CA GLN A 92 -21.45 -13.25 -25.62
C GLN A 92 -21.72 -12.80 -24.18
N LEU A 93 -20.97 -13.30 -23.20
CA LEU A 93 -21.03 -12.83 -21.81
C LEU A 93 -20.63 -11.36 -21.71
N SER A 94 -19.55 -10.93 -22.36
CA SER A 94 -19.13 -9.54 -22.41
C SER A 94 -20.21 -8.62 -23.02
N SER A 95 -20.94 -9.13 -24.02
CA SER A 95 -22.10 -8.46 -24.60
C SER A 95 -23.28 -8.41 -23.63
N LEU A 96 -23.56 -9.49 -22.89
CA LEU A 96 -24.64 -9.55 -21.91
C LEU A 96 -24.38 -8.59 -20.74
N LEU A 97 -23.12 -8.43 -20.32
CA LEU A 97 -22.69 -7.46 -19.31
C LEU A 97 -22.91 -5.99 -19.71
N ASN A 98 -23.20 -5.68 -20.99
CA ASN A 98 -23.66 -4.34 -21.39
C ASN A 98 -25.12 -4.06 -21.02
N SER A 99 -25.90 -5.07 -20.66
CA SER A 99 -27.27 -4.87 -20.21
C SER A 99 -27.25 -4.42 -18.75
N LYS A 100 -27.65 -3.16 -18.49
CA LYS A 100 -27.72 -2.60 -17.12
C LYS A 100 -28.65 -3.44 -16.23
N ALA A 101 -29.77 -3.90 -16.77
CA ALA A 101 -30.70 -4.78 -16.05
C ALA A 101 -30.05 -6.12 -15.66
N PHE A 102 -29.32 -6.75 -16.59
CA PHE A 102 -28.58 -7.99 -16.30
C PHE A 102 -27.56 -7.77 -15.19
N LEU A 103 -26.75 -6.71 -15.32
CA LEU A 103 -25.62 -6.47 -14.43
C LEU A 103 -26.07 -6.13 -13.00
N LEU A 104 -27.12 -5.31 -12.85
CA LEU A 104 -27.70 -5.02 -11.54
C LEU A 104 -28.28 -6.30 -10.91
N THR A 105 -29.06 -7.07 -11.66
CA THR A 105 -29.65 -8.34 -11.19
C THR A 105 -28.56 -9.33 -10.77
N LEU A 106 -27.50 -9.47 -11.57
CA LEU A 106 -26.35 -10.30 -11.25
C LEU A 106 -25.71 -9.88 -9.92
N ILE A 107 -25.40 -8.60 -9.75
CA ILE A 107 -24.75 -8.08 -8.54
C ILE A 107 -25.64 -8.32 -7.31
N HIS A 108 -26.92 -7.98 -7.38
CA HIS A 108 -27.85 -8.18 -6.25
C HIS A 108 -28.02 -9.66 -5.90
N THR A 109 -28.12 -10.51 -6.91
CA THR A 109 -28.28 -11.95 -6.70
C THR A 109 -27.05 -12.53 -6.01
N LEU A 110 -25.84 -12.18 -6.47
CA LEU A 110 -24.59 -12.61 -5.84
C LEU A 110 -24.47 -12.11 -4.40
N GLU A 111 -24.72 -10.83 -4.15
CA GLU A 111 -24.62 -10.24 -2.82
C GLU A 111 -25.63 -10.82 -1.82
N GLY A 112 -26.80 -11.24 -2.31
CA GLY A 112 -27.87 -11.85 -1.52
C GLY A 112 -27.56 -13.27 -1.05
N GLN A 113 -26.54 -13.94 -1.59
CA GLN A 113 -26.21 -15.31 -1.19
C GLN A 113 -25.44 -15.34 0.14
N ALA A 114 -25.91 -16.17 1.08
CA ALA A 114 -25.25 -16.34 2.38
C ALA A 114 -23.82 -16.92 2.26
N SER A 115 -23.56 -17.75 1.24
CA SER A 115 -22.25 -18.34 0.95
C SER A 115 -21.29 -17.41 0.22
N PHE A 116 -21.74 -16.22 -0.20
CA PHE A 116 -20.89 -15.24 -0.89
C PHE A 116 -20.13 -14.42 0.15
N SER A 117 -18.84 -14.68 0.28
CA SER A 117 -18.00 -14.10 1.32
C SER A 117 -17.63 -12.65 1.01
N ARG A 118 -17.03 -11.94 1.99
CA ARG A 118 -16.47 -10.59 1.76
C ARG A 118 -15.36 -10.60 0.71
N GLN A 119 -14.55 -11.67 0.69
CA GLN A 119 -13.49 -11.82 -0.30
C GLN A 119 -14.07 -12.04 -1.70
N ASP A 120 -15.12 -12.86 -1.83
CA ASP A 120 -15.79 -13.10 -3.11
C ASP A 120 -16.41 -11.81 -3.67
N ARG A 121 -17.06 -10.99 -2.82
CA ARG A 121 -17.56 -9.66 -3.21
C ARG A 121 -16.44 -8.78 -3.78
N CYS A 122 -15.31 -8.74 -3.10
CA CYS A 122 -14.17 -7.94 -3.54
C CYS A 122 -13.58 -8.45 -4.87
N GLN A 123 -13.41 -9.77 -4.99
CA GLN A 123 -12.89 -10.40 -6.21
C GLN A 123 -13.83 -10.17 -7.39
N ALA A 124 -15.13 -10.46 -7.24
CA ALA A 124 -16.12 -10.26 -8.29
C ALA A 124 -16.24 -8.80 -8.72
N ALA A 125 -16.17 -7.85 -7.79
CA ALA A 125 -16.14 -6.42 -8.11
C ALA A 125 -14.87 -6.04 -8.92
N SER A 126 -13.71 -6.58 -8.58
CA SER A 126 -12.48 -6.38 -9.36
C SER A 126 -12.54 -6.99 -10.76
N LEU A 127 -13.11 -8.19 -10.89
CA LEU A 127 -13.33 -8.83 -12.19
C LEU A 127 -14.30 -8.03 -13.05
N LEU A 128 -15.39 -7.52 -12.47
CA LEU A 128 -16.35 -6.65 -13.17
C LEU A 128 -15.71 -5.33 -13.61
N ALA A 129 -14.95 -4.67 -12.73
CA ALA A 129 -14.23 -3.45 -13.09
C ALA A 129 -13.25 -3.69 -14.25
N LEU A 130 -12.58 -4.85 -14.28
CA LEU A 130 -11.67 -5.23 -15.36
C LEU A 130 -12.42 -5.57 -16.66
N ALA A 131 -13.53 -6.31 -16.58
CA ALA A 131 -14.36 -6.67 -17.75
C ALA A 131 -15.05 -5.45 -18.39
N LEU A 132 -15.35 -4.42 -17.59
CA LEU A 132 -15.97 -3.17 -18.02
C LEU A 132 -14.97 -2.02 -18.17
N HIS A 133 -13.67 -2.32 -18.07
CA HIS A 133 -12.60 -1.32 -18.12
C HIS A 133 -12.62 -0.48 -19.40
N GLY A 134 -12.83 -1.15 -20.55
CA GLY A 134 -13.06 -0.58 -21.87
C GLY A 134 -14.26 0.38 -22.01
N ARG A 135 -15.16 0.37 -21.02
CA ARG A 135 -16.48 1.01 -21.04
C ARG A 135 -16.71 1.80 -19.74
N LEU A 136 -15.72 2.60 -19.34
CA LEU A 136 -15.71 3.29 -18.06
C LEU A 136 -16.95 4.18 -17.82
N GLU A 137 -17.51 4.79 -18.87
CA GLU A 137 -18.76 5.57 -18.77
C GLU A 137 -19.95 4.71 -18.32
N TYR A 138 -20.12 3.54 -18.95
CA TYR A 138 -21.15 2.58 -18.58
C TYR A 138 -20.93 2.04 -17.16
N LEU A 139 -19.69 1.71 -16.81
CA LEU A 139 -19.34 1.31 -15.44
C LEU A 139 -19.69 2.41 -14.42
N THR A 140 -19.48 3.68 -14.78
CA THR A 140 -19.79 4.84 -13.93
C THR A 140 -21.31 5.00 -13.73
N ASP A 141 -22.12 4.78 -14.77
CA ASP A 141 -23.59 4.81 -14.66
C ASP A 141 -24.15 3.67 -13.79
N VAL A 142 -23.61 2.45 -13.95
CA VAL A 142 -23.96 1.31 -13.10
C VAL A 142 -23.57 1.59 -11.64
N MET A 143 -22.35 2.09 -11.41
CA MET A 143 -21.86 2.45 -10.08
C MET A 143 -22.72 3.53 -9.42
N GLN A 144 -23.16 4.56 -10.16
CA GLN A 144 -24.08 5.58 -9.63
C GLN A 144 -25.40 4.98 -9.15
N SER A 145 -25.95 4.03 -9.90
CA SER A 145 -27.23 3.38 -9.54
C SER A 145 -27.06 2.57 -8.24
N LEU A 146 -26.01 1.74 -8.18
CA LEU A 146 -25.70 0.95 -6.99
C LEU A 146 -25.34 1.80 -5.76
N LEU A 147 -24.63 2.93 -5.96
CA LEU A 147 -24.32 3.87 -4.87
C LEU A 147 -25.59 4.57 -4.36
N GLY A 148 -26.53 4.89 -5.23
CA GLY A 148 -27.83 5.44 -4.85
C GLY A 148 -28.63 4.46 -3.98
N GLU A 149 -28.68 3.19 -4.37
CA GLU A 149 -29.31 2.14 -3.55
C GLU A 149 -28.60 1.96 -2.21
N LEU A 150 -27.27 1.95 -2.20
CA LEU A 150 -26.49 1.86 -0.97
C LEU A 150 -26.79 3.05 -0.05
N ALA A 151 -26.83 4.27 -0.60
CA ALA A 151 -27.18 5.48 0.13
C ALA A 151 -28.56 5.34 0.77
N GLN A 152 -29.58 4.97 -0.01
CA GLN A 152 -30.94 4.76 0.48
C GLN A 152 -30.99 3.77 1.66
N ARG A 153 -30.30 2.63 1.56
CA ARG A 153 -30.21 1.62 2.63
C ARG A 153 -29.57 2.17 3.92
N HIS A 154 -28.54 3.01 3.79
CA HIS A 154 -27.86 3.61 4.93
C HIS A 154 -28.62 4.80 5.54
N VAL A 155 -29.25 5.65 4.72
CA VAL A 155 -30.08 6.76 5.21
C VAL A 155 -31.22 6.24 6.08
N ALA A 156 -31.84 5.11 5.70
CA ALA A 156 -32.90 4.48 6.49
C ALA A 156 -32.42 3.92 7.86
N ARG A 157 -31.11 3.75 8.06
CA ARG A 157 -30.54 3.16 9.29
C ARG A 157 -29.67 4.17 10.04
N ASN A 158 -28.49 4.43 9.49
CA ASN A 158 -27.55 5.41 9.99
C ASN A 158 -26.71 5.90 8.81
N PRO A 159 -26.96 7.12 8.30
CA PRO A 159 -26.25 7.63 7.14
C PRO A 159 -24.75 7.79 7.41
N LYS A 160 -24.32 8.03 8.65
CA LYS A 160 -22.89 8.15 9.02
C LYS A 160 -22.09 6.85 8.87
N LEU A 161 -22.74 5.71 8.65
CA LEU A 161 -22.07 4.42 8.40
C LEU A 161 -21.82 4.13 6.91
N MET A 162 -22.34 4.95 6.01
CA MET A 162 -22.17 4.74 4.56
C MET A 162 -20.69 4.78 4.17
N LEU A 163 -20.27 3.82 3.34
CA LEU A 163 -18.89 3.67 2.85
C LEU A 163 -17.82 3.50 3.95
N ARG A 164 -18.20 3.24 5.20
CA ARG A 164 -17.23 3.10 6.31
C ARG A 164 -16.40 1.83 6.21
N ARG A 165 -16.97 0.76 5.65
CA ARG A 165 -16.32 -0.54 5.45
C ARG A 165 -16.47 -0.95 3.98
N THR A 166 -15.96 -2.12 3.61
CA THR A 166 -16.19 -2.69 2.28
C THR A 166 -16.95 -3.97 2.49
N GLU A 167 -18.27 -3.86 2.46
CA GLU A 167 -19.25 -4.91 2.73
C GLU A 167 -20.04 -5.27 1.47
N THR A 168 -20.06 -4.37 0.49
CA THR A 168 -20.73 -4.54 -0.82
C THR A 168 -19.72 -4.53 -1.98
N MET A 169 -20.13 -5.08 -3.12
CA MET A 169 -19.42 -5.04 -4.39
C MET A 169 -19.29 -3.59 -4.88
N VAL A 170 -20.30 -2.74 -4.71
CA VAL A 170 -20.23 -1.33 -5.15
C VAL A 170 -19.15 -0.54 -4.41
N GLU A 171 -18.94 -0.81 -3.13
CA GLU A 171 -17.87 -0.18 -2.34
C GLU A 171 -16.47 -0.54 -2.86
N LYS A 172 -16.28 -1.78 -3.33
CA LYS A 172 -15.03 -2.21 -3.98
C LYS A 172 -14.93 -1.69 -5.42
N LEU A 173 -16.05 -1.67 -6.17
CA LEU A 173 -16.11 -1.07 -7.50
C LEU A 173 -15.71 0.41 -7.45
N LEU A 174 -16.16 1.15 -6.43
CA LEU A 174 -15.77 2.54 -6.21
C LEU A 174 -14.26 2.67 -5.99
N THR A 175 -13.65 1.81 -5.15
CA THR A 175 -12.19 1.78 -4.99
C THR A 175 -11.48 1.55 -6.32
N ASN A 176 -11.93 0.57 -7.10
CA ASN A 176 -11.32 0.23 -8.39
C ASN A 176 -11.49 1.36 -9.42
N TRP A 177 -12.69 1.96 -9.49
CA TRP A 177 -12.99 3.12 -10.33
C TRP A 177 -12.11 4.31 -9.96
N MET A 178 -11.98 4.64 -8.67
CA MET A 178 -11.08 5.69 -8.20
C MET A 178 -9.64 5.42 -8.64
N SER A 179 -9.17 4.18 -8.52
CA SER A 179 -7.82 3.81 -8.93
C SER A 179 -7.57 3.92 -10.43
N ILE A 180 -8.54 3.57 -11.28
CA ILE A 180 -8.47 3.78 -12.74
C ILE A 180 -8.35 5.29 -13.01
N CYS A 181 -9.27 6.06 -12.45
CA CYS A 181 -9.44 7.47 -12.77
C CYS A 181 -8.33 8.37 -12.21
N MET A 182 -7.71 7.97 -11.10
CA MET A 182 -6.66 8.75 -10.44
C MET A 182 -5.26 8.40 -10.90
N TYR A 183 -5.06 7.35 -11.71
CA TYR A 183 -3.72 6.94 -12.12
C TYR A 183 -2.98 8.02 -12.92
N SER A 184 -3.66 8.74 -13.82
CA SER A 184 -3.06 9.90 -14.50
C SER A 184 -2.63 10.98 -13.50
N TYR A 185 -3.43 11.22 -12.47
CA TYR A 185 -3.09 12.20 -11.43
C TYR A 185 -1.87 11.75 -10.63
N LEU A 186 -1.82 10.49 -10.23
CA LEU A 186 -0.67 9.91 -9.54
C LEU A 186 0.62 9.97 -10.37
N ARG A 187 0.56 9.61 -11.66
CA ARG A 187 1.74 9.46 -12.52
C ARG A 187 2.17 10.74 -13.22
N VAL A 188 1.22 11.48 -13.79
CA VAL A 188 1.47 12.63 -14.68
C VAL A 188 1.25 13.95 -13.94
N SER A 189 0.46 13.96 -12.85
CA SER A 189 -0.02 15.19 -12.23
C SER A 189 0.33 15.29 -10.75
N VAL A 190 1.60 15.60 -10.48
CA VAL A 190 2.09 16.26 -9.25
C VAL A 190 2.00 15.48 -7.92
N ALA A 191 1.21 14.39 -7.80
CA ALA A 191 1.07 13.65 -6.53
C ALA A 191 2.08 12.53 -6.33
N GLY A 192 2.53 11.86 -7.41
CA GLY A 192 3.47 10.76 -7.31
C GLY A 192 4.84 11.16 -6.77
N GLU A 193 5.37 12.32 -7.18
CA GLU A 193 6.69 12.77 -6.72
C GLU A 193 6.75 13.02 -5.21
N PRO A 194 5.86 13.83 -4.57
CA PRO A 194 5.86 14.00 -3.12
C PRO A 194 5.72 12.68 -2.36
N LEU A 195 4.90 11.75 -2.86
CA LEU A 195 4.74 10.41 -2.25
C LEU A 195 6.01 9.58 -2.36
N TYR A 196 6.69 9.63 -3.51
CA TYR A 196 7.96 8.95 -3.72
C TYR A 196 9.06 9.54 -2.85
N LEU A 197 9.17 10.87 -2.79
CA LEU A 197 10.15 11.56 -1.94
C LEU A 197 9.90 11.29 -0.46
N LEU A 198 8.64 11.23 -0.02
CA LEU A 198 8.30 10.81 1.34
C LEU A 198 8.81 9.39 1.64
N PHE A 199 8.53 8.43 0.76
CA PHE A 199 9.04 7.07 0.90
C PHE A 199 10.57 7.03 0.96
N ARG A 200 11.25 7.75 0.05
CA ARG A 200 12.72 7.81 -0.01
C ARG A 200 13.33 8.49 1.22
N ALA A 201 12.69 9.53 1.72
CA ALA A 201 13.08 10.24 2.94
C ALA A 201 12.98 9.32 4.16
N ILE A 202 11.85 8.62 4.34
CA ILE A 202 11.67 7.64 5.43
C ILE A 202 12.74 6.55 5.34
N LYS A 203 12.92 5.96 4.15
CA LYS A 203 13.92 4.91 3.96
C LYS A 203 15.34 5.39 4.27
N SER A 204 15.73 6.58 3.80
CA SER A 204 17.05 7.18 4.13
C SER A 204 17.21 7.35 5.64
N GLN A 205 16.17 7.86 6.33
CA GLN A 205 16.20 8.06 7.76
C GLN A 205 16.34 6.75 8.54
N VAL A 206 15.64 5.70 8.12
CA VAL A 206 15.76 4.35 8.69
C VAL A 206 17.16 3.79 8.48
N ASP A 207 17.71 3.86 7.26
CA ASP A 207 19.00 3.27 6.89
C ASP A 207 20.21 3.97 7.53
N LYS A 208 20.04 5.22 7.98
CA LYS A 208 21.04 5.99 8.76
C LYS A 208 21.25 5.44 10.18
N GLY A 209 20.30 4.66 10.71
CA GLY A 209 20.39 4.03 12.03
C GLY A 209 20.54 2.51 11.95
N PRO A 210 21.00 1.85 13.03
CA PRO A 210 21.03 0.39 13.08
C PRO A 210 19.62 -0.19 13.00
N VAL A 211 19.50 -1.28 12.23
CA VAL A 211 18.26 -2.05 12.03
C VAL A 211 18.53 -3.51 12.39
N ASP A 212 17.74 -4.07 13.30
CA ASP A 212 17.78 -5.48 13.61
C ASP A 212 17.19 -6.29 12.45
N ALA A 213 17.98 -7.23 11.89
CA ALA A 213 17.60 -7.96 10.70
C ALA A 213 16.59 -9.09 10.98
N VAL A 214 16.42 -9.47 12.24
CA VAL A 214 15.51 -10.54 12.67
C VAL A 214 14.18 -9.95 13.14
N THR A 215 14.20 -8.92 13.99
CA THR A 215 12.99 -8.31 14.54
C THR A 215 12.44 -7.17 13.67
N GLY A 216 13.24 -6.64 12.74
CA GLY A 216 12.90 -5.47 11.94
C GLY A 216 12.84 -4.16 12.75
N GLN A 217 13.32 -4.15 14.01
CA GLN A 217 13.36 -2.94 14.82
C GLN A 217 14.46 -1.99 14.33
N ALA A 218 14.16 -0.70 14.26
CA ALA A 218 15.09 0.33 13.78
C ALA A 218 15.29 1.43 14.84
N LYS A 219 16.51 1.97 14.94
CA LYS A 219 16.81 3.09 15.86
C LYS A 219 16.16 4.40 15.42
N ARG A 220 16.01 4.60 14.10
CA ARG A 220 15.41 5.79 13.48
C ARG A 220 14.12 5.37 12.80
N THR A 221 12.97 5.61 13.43
CA THR A 221 11.64 5.24 12.92
C THR A 221 10.58 6.21 13.42
N LEU A 222 9.39 6.15 12.81
CA LEU A 222 8.18 6.82 13.31
C LEU A 222 7.29 5.87 14.13
N SER A 223 7.56 4.56 14.10
CA SER A 223 6.73 3.55 14.76
C SER A 223 7.34 3.12 16.10
N ASP A 224 6.60 3.32 17.20
CA ASP A 224 6.98 2.82 18.53
C ASP A 224 7.07 1.28 18.59
N GLU A 225 6.25 0.58 17.81
CA GLU A 225 6.26 -0.90 17.76
C GLU A 225 7.55 -1.44 17.13
N ARG A 226 8.09 -0.74 16.14
CA ARG A 226 9.35 -1.08 15.45
C ARG A 226 10.55 -0.28 15.98
N LEU A 227 10.44 0.36 17.14
CA LEU A 227 11.54 1.13 17.71
C LEU A 227 12.57 0.22 18.39
N LEU A 228 13.83 0.33 17.98
CA LEU A 228 14.94 -0.34 18.64
C LEU A 228 15.27 0.36 19.96
N ARG A 229 15.00 -0.32 21.08
CA ARG A 229 15.17 0.23 22.43
C ARG A 229 16.58 0.02 23.00
N GLU A 230 17.29 -1.00 22.53
CA GLU A 230 18.67 -1.28 22.92
C GLU A 230 19.62 -0.17 22.48
N ASP A 231 20.59 0.17 23.33
CA ASP A 231 21.65 1.09 22.95
C ASP A 231 22.81 0.35 22.29
N VAL A 232 22.73 0.29 20.97
CA VAL A 232 23.77 -0.34 20.14
C VAL A 232 24.80 0.72 19.73
N PRO A 233 26.08 0.58 20.11
CA PRO A 233 27.14 1.45 19.61
C PRO A 233 27.32 1.20 18.11
N VAL A 234 27.29 2.27 17.33
CA VAL A 234 27.32 2.20 15.87
C VAL A 234 28.40 3.12 15.31
N ARG A 235 29.14 2.63 14.33
CA ARG A 235 30.11 3.41 13.56
C ARG A 235 29.72 3.41 12.08
N PRO A 236 29.41 4.58 11.50
CA PRO A 236 29.23 4.72 10.07
C PRO A 236 30.52 4.37 9.31
N LEU A 237 30.39 3.67 8.19
CA LEU A 237 31.48 3.28 7.30
C LEU A 237 31.17 3.70 5.86
N THR A 238 32.19 4.10 5.13
CA THR A 238 32.12 4.32 3.68
C THR A 238 32.95 3.27 2.98
N LEU A 239 32.29 2.27 2.39
CA LEU A 239 32.95 1.21 1.64
C LEU A 239 33.31 1.69 0.23
N SER A 240 34.47 1.25 -0.28
CA SER A 240 34.82 1.42 -1.70
C SER A 240 34.47 0.12 -2.43
N VAL A 241 33.37 0.14 -3.19
CA VAL A 241 32.80 -1.03 -3.86
C VAL A 241 33.32 -1.13 -5.29
N LEU A 242 33.97 -2.25 -5.61
CA LEU A 242 34.43 -2.58 -6.96
C LEU A 242 33.36 -3.40 -7.70
N LEU A 243 32.82 -2.85 -8.80
CA LEU A 243 31.85 -3.55 -9.66
C LEU A 243 32.59 -4.43 -10.67
N ARG A 244 32.45 -5.76 -10.61
CA ARG A 244 32.91 -6.69 -11.66
C ARG A 244 31.74 -7.12 -12.54
N GLY A 245 31.87 -6.97 -13.85
CA GLY A 245 30.92 -7.52 -14.83
C GLY A 245 29.82 -6.57 -15.32
N ALA A 246 29.96 -5.24 -15.17
CA ALA A 246 29.08 -4.31 -15.87
C ALA A 246 29.23 -4.45 -17.41
N PRO A 247 28.14 -4.38 -18.19
CA PRO A 247 28.22 -4.48 -19.64
C PRO A 247 28.99 -3.26 -20.18
N GLY A 248 30.17 -3.50 -20.76
CA GLY A 248 31.03 -2.43 -21.28
C GLY A 248 32.38 -2.29 -20.57
N GLY A 249 33.15 -3.37 -20.45
CA GLY A 249 34.63 -3.36 -20.50
C GLY A 249 35.46 -2.56 -19.47
N ALA A 250 34.87 -1.82 -18.52
CA ALA A 250 35.61 -1.05 -17.53
C ALA A 250 35.64 -1.78 -16.18
N GLY A 251 36.43 -2.85 -16.08
CA GLY A 251 36.76 -3.45 -14.79
C GLY A 251 37.57 -2.48 -13.95
N GLY A 252 36.92 -1.69 -13.08
CA GLY A 252 37.64 -0.77 -12.19
C GLY A 252 36.86 0.36 -11.53
N GLN A 253 35.60 0.61 -11.88
CA GLN A 253 34.84 1.69 -11.24
C GLN A 253 34.60 1.38 -9.75
N ARG A 254 35.02 2.31 -8.88
CA ARG A 254 34.82 2.26 -7.44
C ARG A 254 33.68 3.18 -7.06
N VAL A 255 32.62 2.64 -6.47
CA VAL A 255 31.49 3.42 -5.96
C VAL A 255 31.58 3.51 -4.44
N PRO A 256 31.54 4.70 -3.83
CA PRO A 256 31.45 4.82 -2.38
C PRO A 256 30.05 4.40 -1.92
N ALA A 257 29.98 3.51 -0.93
CA ALA A 257 28.72 3.06 -0.33
C ALA A 257 28.72 3.30 1.18
N ARG A 258 27.76 4.09 1.66
CA ARG A 258 27.56 4.37 3.09
C ARG A 258 26.79 3.22 3.74
N VAL A 259 27.35 2.67 4.82
CA VAL A 259 26.79 1.55 5.61
C VAL A 259 27.15 1.72 7.09
N LEU A 260 26.66 0.84 7.94
CA LEU A 260 26.97 0.79 9.37
C LEU A 260 27.80 -0.47 9.67
N ASP A 261 28.72 -0.39 10.63
CA ASP A 261 29.48 -1.55 11.09
C ASP A 261 28.59 -2.66 11.69
N THR A 262 27.43 -2.26 12.21
CA THR A 262 26.39 -3.14 12.74
C THR A 262 25.44 -3.70 11.69
N ASP A 263 25.58 -3.34 10.40
CA ASP A 263 24.76 -3.96 9.35
C ASP A 263 25.18 -5.42 9.13
N THR A 264 24.19 -6.31 8.96
CA THR A 264 24.39 -7.67 8.45
C THR A 264 24.91 -7.64 7.01
N ILE A 265 25.49 -8.74 6.54
CA ILE A 265 26.01 -8.79 5.16
C ILE A 265 24.89 -8.62 4.13
N SER A 266 23.70 -9.18 4.36
CA SER A 266 22.53 -8.94 3.51
C SER A 266 22.09 -7.47 3.52
N GLN A 267 22.03 -6.82 4.68
CA GLN A 267 21.73 -5.38 4.74
C GLN A 267 22.78 -4.53 4.01
N VAL A 268 24.06 -4.90 4.09
CA VAL A 268 25.13 -4.24 3.32
C VAL A 268 24.93 -4.44 1.83
N LYS A 269 24.63 -5.66 1.36
CA LYS A 269 24.32 -5.93 -0.06
C LYS A 269 23.13 -5.07 -0.53
N GLU A 270 22.05 -4.99 0.24
CA GLU A 270 20.88 -4.15 -0.05
C GLU A 270 21.22 -2.65 -0.11
N LYS A 271 21.95 -2.11 0.88
CA LYS A 271 22.37 -0.71 0.90
C LYS A 271 23.32 -0.34 -0.24
N ILE A 272 24.18 -1.27 -0.66
CA ILE A 272 25.03 -1.06 -1.84
C ILE A 272 24.18 -1.11 -3.12
N LEU A 273 23.25 -2.06 -3.27
CA LEU A 273 22.33 -2.12 -4.40
C LEU A 273 21.56 -0.80 -4.57
N ASP A 274 21.05 -0.22 -3.48
CA ASP A 274 20.32 1.05 -3.53
C ASP A 274 21.18 2.26 -3.92
N GLN A 275 22.49 2.22 -3.67
CA GLN A 275 23.43 3.28 -4.01
C GLN A 275 24.01 3.11 -5.42
N VAL A 276 24.30 1.87 -5.84
CA VAL A 276 24.85 1.56 -7.16
C VAL A 276 23.77 1.63 -8.26
N TYR A 277 22.58 1.09 -7.99
CA TYR A 277 21.45 1.08 -8.92
C TYR A 277 20.44 2.17 -8.58
N ARG A 278 20.93 3.30 -8.08
CA ARG A 278 20.10 4.46 -7.82
C ARG A 278 19.49 4.94 -9.16
N GLY A 279 18.17 5.17 -9.17
CA GLY A 279 17.41 5.49 -10.38
C GLY A 279 16.96 4.27 -11.22
N VAL A 280 17.49 3.07 -10.98
CA VAL A 280 17.03 1.86 -11.67
C VAL A 280 15.82 1.26 -10.92
N PRO A 281 14.72 0.89 -11.60
CA PRO A 281 13.57 0.23 -10.99
C PRO A 281 13.96 -1.06 -10.25
N PHE A 282 13.33 -1.35 -9.11
CA PHE A 282 13.72 -2.47 -8.25
C PHE A 282 13.67 -3.83 -8.98
N SER A 283 12.66 -4.07 -9.82
CA SER A 283 12.51 -5.33 -10.58
C SER A 283 13.62 -5.59 -11.59
N GLN A 284 14.37 -4.56 -11.99
CA GLN A 284 15.47 -4.67 -12.97
C GLN A 284 16.84 -4.86 -12.30
N ARG A 285 16.90 -4.80 -10.97
CA ARG A 285 18.16 -4.95 -10.22
C ARG A 285 18.48 -6.43 -10.00
N PRO A 286 19.76 -6.81 -9.94
CA PRO A 286 20.13 -8.14 -9.49
C PRO A 286 19.64 -8.34 -8.05
N PRO A 287 19.04 -9.50 -7.74
CA PRO A 287 18.61 -9.76 -6.37
C PRO A 287 19.83 -9.95 -5.46
N ALA A 288 19.73 -9.52 -4.21
CA ALA A 288 20.86 -9.55 -3.26
C ALA A 288 21.49 -10.94 -3.08
N HIS A 289 20.70 -12.01 -3.22
CA HIS A 289 21.19 -13.39 -3.12
C HIS A 289 22.00 -13.84 -4.35
N ALA A 290 21.87 -13.19 -5.50
CA ALA A 290 22.65 -13.51 -6.70
C ALA A 290 24.06 -12.90 -6.69
N LEU A 291 24.38 -12.11 -5.65
CA LEU A 291 25.63 -11.39 -5.52
C LEU A 291 26.33 -11.80 -4.23
N ASP A 292 27.65 -11.92 -4.30
CA ASP A 292 28.51 -12.13 -3.14
C ASP A 292 29.39 -10.92 -2.87
N LEU A 293 29.63 -10.68 -1.58
CA LEU A 293 30.40 -9.56 -1.10
C LEU A 293 31.80 -10.06 -0.72
N GLU A 294 32.82 -9.70 -1.50
CA GLU A 294 34.20 -10.13 -1.26
C GLU A 294 35.00 -9.01 -0.59
N TRP A 295 35.50 -9.26 0.62
CA TRP A 295 36.49 -8.39 1.24
C TRP A 295 37.88 -8.65 0.68
N ARG A 296 38.58 -7.58 0.26
CA ARG A 296 39.95 -7.64 -0.26
C ARG A 296 40.94 -7.03 0.72
N SER A 297 41.38 -7.84 1.68
CA SER A 297 42.45 -7.45 2.58
C SER A 297 43.79 -7.68 1.88
N GLY A 298 44.22 -6.74 1.02
CA GLY A 298 45.45 -6.77 0.21
C GLY A 298 46.33 -8.03 0.33
N VAL A 299 47.11 -8.12 1.40
CA VAL A 299 48.16 -9.14 1.66
C VAL A 299 47.62 -10.54 2.03
N ALA A 300 46.35 -10.67 2.40
CA ALA A 300 45.73 -11.88 2.97
C ALA A 300 44.73 -12.60 2.04
N GLY A 301 44.63 -12.19 0.76
CA GLY A 301 43.71 -12.79 -0.22
C GLY A 301 42.31 -12.17 -0.23
N HIS A 302 41.34 -12.90 -0.79
CA HIS A 302 39.93 -12.50 -0.87
C HIS A 302 39.08 -13.36 0.09
N LEU A 303 38.18 -12.73 0.84
CA LEU A 303 37.24 -13.41 1.72
C LEU A 303 35.81 -13.08 1.31
N THR A 304 35.03 -14.09 0.94
CA THR A 304 33.59 -13.94 0.72
C THR A 304 32.88 -13.81 2.06
N LEU A 305 32.13 -12.72 2.24
CA LEU A 305 31.36 -12.44 3.42
C LEU A 305 29.94 -12.97 3.25
N SER A 306 29.41 -13.60 4.28
CA SER A 306 28.03 -14.07 4.37
C SER A 306 27.44 -13.73 5.74
N ASP A 307 26.10 -13.74 5.84
CA ASP A 307 25.39 -13.56 7.12
C ASP A 307 25.67 -14.71 8.10
N GLN A 308 26.06 -15.87 7.58
CA GLN A 308 26.38 -17.06 8.35
C GLN A 308 27.55 -17.79 7.71
N ASP A 309 28.56 -18.12 8.51
CA ASP A 309 29.70 -18.92 8.11
C ASP A 309 30.25 -19.72 9.31
N LEU A 310 31.40 -20.38 9.12
CA LEU A 310 32.09 -21.14 10.17
C LEU A 310 32.61 -20.26 11.31
N THR A 311 32.67 -18.94 11.13
CA THR A 311 33.14 -17.99 12.14
C THR A 311 32.00 -17.39 12.97
N SER A 312 30.73 -17.66 12.60
CA SER A 312 29.55 -17.14 13.29
C SER A 312 29.52 -17.50 14.77
N VAL A 313 29.25 -16.50 15.61
CA VAL A 313 29.18 -16.67 17.06
C VAL A 313 27.91 -17.45 17.44
N THR A 314 28.09 -18.62 18.05
CA THR A 314 27.01 -19.45 18.60
C THR A 314 27.10 -19.50 20.13
N HIS A 315 25.94 -19.39 20.80
CA HIS A 315 25.86 -19.42 22.26
C HIS A 315 24.45 -19.83 22.72
N ASN A 316 24.34 -20.87 23.55
CA ASN A 316 23.08 -21.36 24.13
C ASN A 316 21.94 -21.56 23.12
N GLY A 317 22.18 -22.25 22.02
CA GLY A 317 21.15 -22.50 21.00
C GLY A 317 20.85 -21.31 20.08
N TRP A 318 21.55 -20.19 20.26
CA TRP A 318 21.44 -19.00 19.41
C TRP A 318 22.67 -18.83 18.52
N LYS A 319 22.46 -18.39 17.28
CA LYS A 319 23.51 -18.02 16.34
C LYS A 319 23.34 -16.55 15.95
N ARG A 320 24.39 -15.75 16.13
CA ARG A 320 24.38 -14.34 15.76
C ARG A 320 24.65 -14.21 14.26
N LEU A 321 23.85 -13.39 13.57
CA LEU A 321 24.15 -13.01 12.18
C LEU A 321 25.44 -12.19 12.11
N ASN A 322 26.29 -12.52 11.14
CA ASN A 322 27.57 -11.85 10.93
C ASN A 322 27.35 -10.44 10.39
N THR A 323 28.13 -9.49 10.90
CA THR A 323 28.10 -8.07 10.53
C THR A 323 29.45 -7.60 10.00
N LEU A 324 29.56 -6.37 9.48
CA LEU A 324 30.86 -5.80 9.12
C LEU A 324 31.81 -5.70 10.32
N GLN A 325 31.27 -5.43 11.51
CA GLN A 325 32.02 -5.40 12.76
C GLN A 325 32.59 -6.79 13.12
N HIS A 326 31.83 -7.87 12.88
CA HIS A 326 32.27 -9.25 13.09
C HIS A 326 33.56 -9.55 12.32
N TYR A 327 33.56 -9.25 11.03
CA TYR A 327 34.73 -9.45 10.15
C TYR A 327 35.81 -8.37 10.30
N LYS A 328 35.54 -7.30 11.07
CA LYS A 328 36.43 -6.14 11.24
C LYS A 328 36.85 -5.53 9.89
N VAL A 329 35.93 -5.50 8.93
CA VAL A 329 36.22 -5.11 7.54
C VAL A 329 36.89 -3.73 7.48
N ARG A 330 38.02 -3.66 6.77
CA ARG A 330 38.69 -2.41 6.39
C ARG A 330 38.72 -2.33 4.86
N VAL A 331 38.33 -1.20 4.27
CA VAL A 331 38.25 -1.01 2.80
C VAL A 331 39.50 -1.50 2.05
N PRO A 332 39.40 -2.01 0.79
CA PRO A 332 38.23 -2.05 -0.12
C PRO A 332 37.42 -3.37 -0.12
N VAL A 333 36.22 -3.33 -0.70
CA VAL A 333 35.31 -4.49 -0.87
C VAL A 333 34.93 -4.63 -2.35
N ALA A 334 34.77 -5.85 -2.85
CA ALA A 334 34.41 -6.15 -4.23
C ALA A 334 33.07 -6.87 -4.33
N TRP A 335 32.38 -6.64 -5.45
CA TRP A 335 31.17 -7.34 -5.83
C TRP A 335 31.48 -8.40 -6.87
N VAL A 336 31.00 -9.62 -6.62
CA VAL A 336 31.14 -10.75 -7.55
C VAL A 336 29.81 -11.47 -7.72
N PRO A 337 29.52 -12.03 -8.92
CA PRO A 337 28.39 -12.95 -9.08
C PRO A 337 28.52 -14.13 -8.11
N SER A 338 27.43 -14.53 -7.48
CA SER A 338 27.46 -15.70 -6.60
C SER A 338 27.63 -16.97 -7.43
N LEU A 339 28.60 -17.80 -7.05
CA LEU A 339 28.82 -19.13 -7.64
C LEU A 339 28.07 -20.24 -6.89
N ALA A 340 27.39 -19.90 -5.79
CA ALA A 340 26.63 -20.86 -4.99
C ALA A 340 25.27 -21.14 -5.65
N LEU A 341 25.09 -22.38 -6.14
CA LEU A 341 23.78 -22.89 -6.54
C LEU A 341 22.91 -23.02 -5.29
N GLY A 342 22.01 -22.06 -5.08
CA GLY A 342 20.81 -22.19 -4.25
C GLY A 342 20.98 -22.85 -2.88
N GLY A 343 21.57 -22.15 -1.93
CA GLY A 343 21.40 -22.48 -0.50
C GLY A 343 20.08 -21.91 0.01
N GLU A 344 19.19 -22.78 0.49
CA GLU A 344 17.90 -22.41 1.08
C GLU A 344 18.07 -21.38 2.21
N TRP A 345 17.52 -20.19 2.01
CA TRP A 345 17.33 -19.20 3.06
C TRP A 345 16.10 -19.61 3.87
N GLY A 346 16.26 -20.05 5.12
CA GLY A 346 15.10 -20.05 6.03
C GLY A 346 15.11 -20.99 7.22
N LEU A 347 16.00 -21.98 7.31
CA LEU A 347 16.07 -22.84 8.48
C LEU A 347 17.53 -22.88 8.93
N GLY A 348 17.78 -22.43 10.15
CA GLY A 348 19.11 -22.53 10.75
C GLY A 348 19.60 -23.96 10.61
N GLU A 349 20.69 -24.17 9.87
CA GLU A 349 21.38 -25.44 9.84
C GLU A 349 21.60 -25.88 11.31
N GLY A 350 20.91 -26.95 11.71
CA GLY A 350 21.01 -27.51 13.07
C GLY A 350 20.03 -27.00 14.13
N GLY A 351 18.92 -26.35 13.78
CA GLY A 351 17.87 -25.99 14.76
C GLY A 351 18.21 -24.81 15.69
N LEU A 352 19.27 -24.06 15.38
CA LEU A 352 19.69 -22.87 16.10
C LEU A 352 18.79 -21.67 15.75
N ARG A 353 18.43 -20.86 16.76
CA ARG A 353 17.67 -19.62 16.55
C ARG A 353 18.60 -18.48 16.17
N LEU A 354 18.20 -17.66 15.20
CA LEU A 354 18.98 -16.52 14.71
C LEU A 354 18.67 -15.24 15.50
N TRP A 355 19.69 -14.43 15.76
CA TRP A 355 19.54 -13.08 16.33
C TRP A 355 20.56 -12.12 15.71
N HIS A 356 20.27 -10.82 15.74
CA HIS A 356 21.17 -9.79 15.19
C HIS A 356 21.68 -8.81 16.27
N LEU A 357 20.85 -7.84 16.64
CA LEU A 357 21.17 -6.80 17.63
C LEU A 357 20.50 -7.14 18.97
N VAL A 358 19.27 -7.63 18.91
CA VAL A 358 18.47 -8.02 20.08
C VAL A 358 18.23 -9.52 20.04
N LYS A 359 18.47 -10.20 21.17
CA LYS A 359 17.99 -11.58 21.35
C LYS A 359 16.51 -11.53 21.68
N PRO A 360 15.64 -12.20 20.90
CA PRO A 360 14.25 -12.38 21.30
C PRO A 360 14.19 -12.98 22.71
N THR A 361 13.45 -12.35 23.61
CA THR A 361 13.27 -12.87 24.98
C THR A 361 12.58 -14.23 24.93
N GLU A 362 13.19 -15.24 25.54
CA GLU A 362 12.51 -16.52 25.80
C GLU A 362 11.47 -16.30 26.89
N GLU A 363 10.21 -16.10 26.54
CA GLU A 363 9.14 -16.27 27.53
C GLU A 363 8.88 -17.76 27.74
N PRO A 364 9.07 -18.32 28.95
CA PRO A 364 8.72 -19.70 29.24
C PRO A 364 7.21 -19.90 29.06
N GLU A 365 6.79 -21.01 28.45
CA GLU A 365 5.37 -21.28 28.14
C GLU A 365 4.43 -21.22 29.36
N ALA A 366 4.95 -21.40 30.57
CA ALA A 366 4.21 -21.21 31.82
C ALA A 366 3.74 -19.76 32.02
N ALA A 367 4.52 -18.76 31.56
CA ALA A 367 4.16 -17.34 31.63
C ALA A 367 3.01 -16.99 30.67
N LYS A 368 2.91 -17.67 29.51
CA LYS A 368 1.80 -17.48 28.55
C LYS A 368 0.44 -17.93 29.10
N GLN A 369 0.41 -18.97 29.93
CA GLN A 369 -0.83 -19.41 30.61
C GLN A 369 -1.23 -18.47 31.76
N GLN A 370 -0.26 -17.87 32.45
CA GLN A 370 -0.53 -16.84 33.46
C GLN A 370 -0.94 -15.49 32.84
N GLN A 371 -0.36 -15.08 31.71
CA GLN A 371 -0.77 -13.90 30.93
C GLN A 371 -2.18 -14.03 30.34
N ARG A 372 -2.60 -15.24 29.93
CA ARG A 372 -3.99 -15.49 29.55
C ARG A 372 -5.00 -15.35 30.70
N ARG A 373 -4.55 -15.47 31.95
CA ARG A 373 -5.37 -15.17 33.15
C ARG A 373 -5.20 -13.74 33.66
N SER A 374 -4.11 -13.04 33.32
CA SER A 374 -3.84 -11.63 33.71
C SER A 374 -4.09 -10.60 32.60
N SER A 375 -4.70 -10.99 31.48
CA SER A 375 -5.07 -10.12 30.35
C SER A 375 -6.13 -9.04 30.68
N LEU A 376 -6.41 -8.80 31.96
CA LEU A 376 -7.33 -7.79 32.45
C LEU A 376 -6.64 -6.56 33.06
N ARG A 377 -5.30 -6.47 33.14
CA ARG A 377 -4.68 -5.30 33.79
C ARG A 377 -3.21 -4.97 33.52
N GLU A 378 -2.63 -5.34 32.39
CA GLU A 378 -1.34 -4.73 31.99
C GLU A 378 -1.60 -3.42 31.25
N ARG A 379 -1.62 -2.33 32.01
CA ARG A 379 -1.62 -0.96 31.48
C ARG A 379 -0.31 -0.75 30.70
N PRO A 380 -0.30 -0.13 29.52
CA PRO A 380 0.94 0.23 28.84
C PRO A 380 1.75 1.14 29.77
N THR A 381 2.94 0.71 30.19
CA THR A 381 3.88 1.59 30.86
C THR A 381 4.24 2.72 29.90
N ALA A 382 4.12 3.98 30.35
CA ALA A 382 4.46 5.15 29.55
C ALA A 382 5.84 4.98 28.91
N ILE A 383 5.95 5.25 27.60
CA ILE A 383 7.22 5.16 26.88
C ILE A 383 8.26 6.06 27.58
N PRO A 384 9.46 5.55 27.90
CA PRO A 384 10.52 6.39 28.43
C PRO A 384 10.81 7.59 27.52
N GLU A 385 11.02 8.76 28.12
CA GLU A 385 11.17 10.04 27.42
C GLU A 385 12.26 10.01 26.35
N ILE A 386 13.37 9.30 26.60
CA ILE A 386 14.47 9.10 25.65
C ILE A 386 14.04 8.47 24.32
N TYR A 387 13.03 7.60 24.33
CA TYR A 387 12.51 6.98 23.12
C TYR A 387 11.53 7.90 22.40
N LEU A 388 10.73 8.66 23.16
CA LEU A 388 9.84 9.67 22.59
C LEU A 388 10.62 10.78 21.89
N THR A 389 11.73 11.27 22.47
CA THR A 389 12.59 12.27 21.83
C THR A 389 13.23 11.74 20.54
N ARG A 390 13.62 10.46 20.48
CA ARG A 390 14.09 9.82 19.22
C ARG A 390 13.01 9.83 18.13
N LEU A 391 11.78 9.44 18.47
CA LEU A 391 10.66 9.46 17.53
C LEU A 391 10.34 10.89 17.06
N LEU A 392 10.34 11.86 17.98
CA LEU A 392 10.15 13.28 17.66
C LEU A 392 11.26 13.84 16.77
N SER A 393 12.50 13.38 16.95
CA SER A 393 13.62 13.77 16.08
C SER A 393 13.39 13.34 14.63
N VAL A 394 12.98 12.08 14.43
CA VAL A 394 12.68 11.54 13.11
C VAL A 394 11.43 12.21 12.51
N LYS A 395 10.38 12.42 13.31
CA LYS A 395 9.17 13.17 12.89
C LYS A 395 9.51 14.58 12.43
N GLY A 396 10.26 15.35 13.22
CA GLY A 396 10.67 16.71 12.87
C GLY A 396 11.50 16.76 11.58
N THR A 397 12.39 15.79 11.39
CA THR A 397 13.22 15.67 10.17
C THR A 397 12.38 15.33 8.92
N LEU A 398 11.30 14.56 9.07
CA LEU A 398 10.44 14.15 7.94
C LEU A 398 9.25 15.09 7.69
N GLN A 399 9.03 16.08 8.56
CA GLN A 399 7.81 16.89 8.61
C GLN A 399 7.48 17.54 7.26
N LYS A 400 8.46 18.16 6.58
CA LYS A 400 8.22 18.79 5.26
C LYS A 400 7.73 17.80 4.21
N PHE A 401 8.34 16.61 4.12
CA PHE A 401 7.93 15.58 3.16
C PHE A 401 6.53 15.05 3.43
N VAL A 402 6.16 14.93 4.72
CA VAL A 402 4.78 14.57 5.13
C VAL A 402 3.80 15.66 4.69
N GLU A 403 4.14 16.93 4.91
CA GLU A 403 3.30 18.06 4.51
C GLU A 403 3.12 18.17 3.00
N ASP A 404 4.22 18.04 2.23
CA ASP A 404 4.19 18.08 0.77
C ASP A 404 3.34 16.92 0.20
N ALA A 405 3.45 15.72 0.78
CA ALA A 405 2.63 14.57 0.43
C ALA A 405 1.14 14.79 0.77
N LEU A 406 0.83 15.31 1.96
CA LEU A 406 -0.57 15.60 2.36
C LEU A 406 -1.20 16.70 1.50
N GLN A 407 -0.45 17.76 1.19
CA GLN A 407 -0.92 18.81 0.27
C GLN A 407 -1.21 18.26 -1.12
N ALA A 408 -0.38 17.34 -1.62
CA ALA A 408 -0.62 16.67 -2.89
C ALA A 408 -1.85 15.76 -2.85
N VAL A 409 -2.02 14.96 -1.81
CA VAL A 409 -3.19 14.09 -1.58
C VAL A 409 -4.49 14.91 -1.56
N LEU A 410 -4.48 16.06 -0.91
CA LEU A 410 -5.62 16.96 -0.76
C LEU A 410 -5.76 17.99 -1.90
N SER A 411 -4.89 17.93 -2.91
CA SER A 411 -4.87 18.89 -4.03
C SER A 411 -4.80 20.36 -3.59
N VAL A 412 -4.16 20.65 -2.46
CA VAL A 412 -4.02 22.02 -1.93
C VAL A 412 -3.16 22.84 -2.88
N GLY A 413 -3.69 23.98 -3.36
CA GLY A 413 -3.00 24.83 -4.34
C GLY A 413 -2.87 24.21 -5.74
N ARG A 414 -3.66 23.17 -6.05
CA ARG A 414 -3.57 22.39 -7.31
C ARG A 414 -4.96 22.20 -7.93
N PRO A 415 -5.06 21.96 -9.25
CA PRO A 415 -6.34 21.63 -9.86
C PRO A 415 -6.88 20.30 -9.31
N VAL A 416 -8.15 20.31 -8.93
CA VAL A 416 -8.84 19.12 -8.40
C VAL A 416 -9.04 18.11 -9.53
N PRO A 417 -8.71 16.82 -9.33
CA PRO A 417 -8.96 15.78 -10.32
C PRO A 417 -10.45 15.70 -10.68
N VAL A 418 -10.75 15.56 -11.97
CA VAL A 418 -12.13 15.47 -12.50
C VAL A 418 -12.92 14.36 -11.79
N ALA A 419 -12.28 13.22 -11.53
CA ALA A 419 -12.91 12.08 -10.87
C ALA A 419 -13.29 12.36 -9.40
N VAL A 420 -12.43 13.06 -8.66
CA VAL A 420 -12.70 13.49 -7.27
C VAL A 420 -13.89 14.43 -7.25
N LYS A 421 -13.90 15.41 -8.16
CA LYS A 421 -14.99 16.35 -8.27
C LYS A 421 -16.31 15.67 -8.63
N PHE A 422 -16.29 14.80 -9.64
CA PHE A 422 -17.45 14.03 -10.04
C PHE A 422 -18.03 13.20 -8.88
N LEU A 423 -17.18 12.49 -8.14
CA LEU A 423 -17.61 11.69 -6.99
C LEU A 423 -18.22 12.56 -5.89
N PHE A 424 -17.62 13.72 -5.58
CA PHE A 424 -18.14 14.61 -4.54
C PHE A 424 -19.48 15.24 -4.94
N ASP A 425 -19.62 15.68 -6.19
CA ASP A 425 -20.90 16.18 -6.69
C ASP A 425 -21.99 15.09 -6.66
N LEU A 426 -21.65 13.84 -7.02
CA LEU A 426 -22.57 12.70 -6.93
C LEU A 426 -23.03 12.46 -5.49
N LEU A 427 -22.11 12.48 -4.52
CA LEU A 427 -22.45 12.30 -3.11
C LEU A 427 -23.33 13.43 -2.58
N ASP A 428 -23.07 14.67 -2.99
CA ASP A 428 -23.90 15.84 -2.64
C ASP A 428 -25.32 15.71 -3.23
N GLU A 429 -25.43 15.25 -4.48
CA GLU A 429 -26.72 14.99 -5.11
C GLU A 429 -27.50 13.85 -4.44
N LEU A 430 -26.83 12.73 -4.11
CA LEU A 430 -27.44 11.62 -3.39
C LEU A 430 -27.93 12.04 -2.00
N ALA A 431 -27.13 12.83 -1.29
CA ALA A 431 -27.53 13.37 -0.01
C ALA A 431 -28.76 14.28 -0.13
N ALA A 432 -28.77 15.19 -1.11
CA ALA A 432 -29.91 16.06 -1.37
C ALA A 432 -31.18 15.27 -1.74
N ARG A 433 -31.07 14.26 -2.62
CA ARG A 433 -32.19 13.39 -3.03
C ARG A 433 -32.80 12.61 -1.87
N HIS A 434 -32.00 12.23 -0.88
CA HIS A 434 -32.44 11.47 0.30
C HIS A 434 -32.63 12.32 1.57
N GLY A 435 -32.61 13.66 1.46
CA GLY A 435 -32.88 14.57 2.58
C GLY A 435 -31.77 14.64 3.64
N VAL A 436 -30.54 14.24 3.32
CA VAL A 436 -29.38 14.36 4.21
C VAL A 436 -28.81 15.77 4.13
N SER A 437 -29.12 16.60 5.13
CA SER A 437 -28.69 18.01 5.20
C SER A 437 -27.53 18.28 6.17
N GLU A 438 -27.18 17.30 7.02
CA GLU A 438 -26.12 17.43 8.02
C GLU A 438 -24.72 17.53 7.37
N PRO A 439 -23.97 18.63 7.56
CA PRO A 439 -22.64 18.79 6.97
C PRO A 439 -21.63 17.74 7.42
N GLU A 440 -21.72 17.30 8.68
CA GLU A 440 -20.86 16.25 9.25
C GLU A 440 -21.06 14.91 8.51
N THR A 441 -22.31 14.58 8.17
CA THR A 441 -22.64 13.33 7.47
C THR A 441 -22.10 13.35 6.03
N LEU A 442 -22.24 14.48 5.33
CA LEU A 442 -21.63 14.69 4.01
C LEU A 442 -20.10 14.59 4.05
N HIS A 443 -19.47 15.19 5.04
CA HIS A 443 -18.02 15.08 5.28
C HIS A 443 -17.60 13.62 5.48
N ILE A 444 -18.35 12.85 6.27
CA ILE A 444 -18.09 11.41 6.47
C ILE A 444 -18.20 10.65 5.14
N TRP A 445 -19.21 10.92 4.31
CA TRP A 445 -19.35 10.25 3.01
C TRP A 445 -18.15 10.56 2.09
N LYS A 446 -17.76 11.83 1.99
CA LYS A 446 -16.62 12.27 1.16
C LYS A 446 -15.30 11.65 1.64
N THR A 447 -15.02 11.71 2.94
CA THR A 447 -13.79 11.13 3.52
C THR A 447 -13.74 9.59 3.40
N ASN A 448 -14.85 8.89 3.64
CA ASN A 448 -14.98 7.44 3.48
C ASN A 448 -14.87 6.97 2.03
N SER A 449 -15.33 7.78 1.07
CA SER A 449 -15.34 7.44 -0.36
C SER A 449 -13.95 7.58 -1.01
N LEU A 450 -13.17 8.57 -0.59
CA LEU A 450 -11.91 8.96 -1.23
C LEU A 450 -10.70 8.79 -0.32
N LEU A 451 -10.61 9.57 0.77
CA LEU A 451 -9.38 9.65 1.56
C LEU A 451 -9.07 8.33 2.26
N LEU A 452 -10.06 7.77 2.97
CA LEU A 452 -9.88 6.54 3.75
C LEU A 452 -9.81 5.28 2.87
N ARG A 453 -10.40 5.33 1.68
CA ARG A 453 -10.56 4.17 0.80
C ARG A 453 -9.50 4.07 -0.29
N PHE A 454 -9.06 5.20 -0.83
CA PHE A 454 -8.04 5.27 -1.88
C PHE A 454 -6.72 5.80 -1.33
N TRP A 455 -6.71 7.03 -0.78
CA TRP A 455 -5.45 7.70 -0.44
C TRP A 455 -4.68 7.07 0.72
N VAL A 456 -5.36 6.65 1.79
CA VAL A 456 -4.71 5.90 2.89
C VAL A 456 -4.03 4.64 2.36
N GLY A 457 -4.66 3.96 1.39
CA GLY A 457 -4.08 2.78 0.72
C GLY A 457 -2.81 3.13 -0.05
N VAL A 458 -2.84 4.19 -0.86
CA VAL A 458 -1.69 4.66 -1.67
C VAL A 458 -0.53 5.14 -0.78
N VAL A 459 -0.81 5.90 0.28
CA VAL A 459 0.22 6.41 1.21
C VAL A 459 0.90 5.27 1.97
N ARG A 460 0.13 4.27 2.41
CA ARG A 460 0.68 3.12 3.15
C ARG A 460 1.47 2.16 2.26
N ASN A 461 1.10 2.06 0.97
CA ASN A 461 1.65 1.05 0.08
C ASN A 461 2.26 1.70 -1.17
N PRO A 462 3.43 2.37 -1.08
CA PRO A 462 4.09 2.99 -2.23
C PRO A 462 4.44 1.98 -3.33
N GLN A 463 4.64 0.70 -3.00
CA GLN A 463 4.81 -0.40 -3.94
C GLN A 463 3.58 -0.65 -4.84
N LEU A 464 2.41 -0.07 -4.55
CA LEU A 464 1.29 -0.09 -5.48
C LEU A 464 1.54 0.81 -6.68
N LEU A 465 2.31 1.89 -6.52
CA LEU A 465 2.53 2.92 -7.54
C LEU A 465 3.94 2.88 -8.13
N PHE A 466 4.94 2.51 -7.33
CA PHE A 466 6.35 2.51 -7.72
C PHE A 466 6.93 1.10 -7.73
N ASP A 467 7.90 0.86 -8.62
CA ASP A 467 8.71 -0.34 -8.62
C ASP A 467 9.82 -0.25 -7.57
N VAL A 468 9.42 -0.42 -6.32
CA VAL A 468 10.27 -0.34 -5.13
C VAL A 468 10.02 -1.53 -4.21
N ARG A 469 11.05 -1.91 -3.45
CA ARG A 469 10.90 -2.77 -2.27
C ARG A 469 10.69 -1.92 -1.04
N VAL A 470 9.68 -2.26 -0.25
CA VAL A 470 9.38 -1.60 1.03
C VAL A 470 9.74 -2.57 2.16
N PRO A 471 10.78 -2.29 2.95
CA PRO A 471 11.09 -3.08 4.13
C PRO A 471 10.05 -2.86 5.25
N ASP A 472 9.83 -3.86 6.09
CA ASP A 472 8.82 -3.85 7.18
C ASP A 472 8.89 -2.62 8.10
N ASN A 473 10.09 -2.12 8.39
CA ASN A 473 10.29 -0.94 9.24
C ASN A 473 9.85 0.36 8.56
N VAL A 474 10.05 0.48 7.25
CA VAL A 474 9.56 1.59 6.42
C VAL A 474 8.04 1.49 6.27
N ASP A 475 7.51 0.29 6.04
CA ASP A 475 6.07 0.02 5.99
C ASP A 475 5.37 0.43 7.31
N ALA A 476 5.96 0.08 8.45
CA ALA A 476 5.46 0.51 9.75
C ALA A 476 5.47 2.03 9.92
N ALA A 477 6.50 2.72 9.43
CA ALA A 477 6.56 4.19 9.48
C ALA A 477 5.53 4.85 8.55
N LEU A 478 5.32 4.32 7.34
CA LEU A 478 4.26 4.75 6.42
C LEU A 478 2.86 4.49 7.00
N SER A 479 2.70 3.40 7.76
CA SER A 479 1.46 3.09 8.47
C SER A 479 1.12 4.14 9.54
N VAL A 480 2.11 4.69 10.24
CA VAL A 480 1.93 5.83 11.17
C VAL A 480 1.41 7.05 10.42
N ILE A 481 2.02 7.42 9.30
CA ILE A 481 1.58 8.56 8.47
C ILE A 481 0.17 8.34 7.92
N GLY A 482 -0.12 7.12 7.45
CA GLY A 482 -1.46 6.75 7.01
C GLY A 482 -2.49 6.85 8.15
N GLN A 483 -2.11 6.50 9.39
CA GLN A 483 -2.97 6.69 10.56
C GLN A 483 -3.19 8.18 10.87
N THR A 484 -2.17 9.02 10.75
CA THR A 484 -2.29 10.48 10.88
C THR A 484 -3.31 11.05 9.89
N LEU A 485 -3.33 10.57 8.64
CA LEU A 485 -4.33 10.95 7.64
C LEU A 485 -5.76 10.49 8.04
N ILE A 486 -5.90 9.28 8.60
CA ILE A 486 -7.19 8.79 9.12
C ILE A 486 -7.69 9.68 10.26
N ASP A 487 -6.80 10.05 11.18
CA ASP A 487 -7.12 10.91 12.32
C ASP A 487 -7.54 12.33 11.88
N ALA A 488 -6.94 12.83 10.79
CA ALA A 488 -7.33 14.09 10.15
C ALA A 488 -8.69 14.02 9.45
N CYS A 489 -9.13 12.84 9.00
CA CYS A 489 -10.47 12.67 8.42
C CYS A 489 -11.59 12.53 9.48
N THR A 490 -11.23 12.19 10.72
CA THR A 490 -12.22 11.85 11.76
C THR A 490 -12.95 13.11 12.24
N PRO A 491 -14.30 13.15 12.15
CA PRO A 491 -15.09 14.30 12.61
C PRO A 491 -14.97 14.50 14.13
N GLY A 492 -15.08 15.75 14.58
CA GLY A 492 -15.03 16.13 16.00
C GLY A 492 -13.62 16.42 16.57
N GLN A 493 -13.54 16.70 17.86
CA GLN A 493 -12.28 17.13 18.49
C GLN A 493 -11.28 15.98 18.63
N HIS A 494 -10.04 16.19 18.19
CA HIS A 494 -8.96 15.24 18.44
C HIS A 494 -8.59 15.27 19.93
N SER A 495 -8.81 14.17 20.64
CA SER A 495 -8.43 14.04 22.04
C SER A 495 -7.30 13.03 22.21
N VAL A 496 -6.25 13.47 22.91
CA VAL A 496 -5.13 12.62 23.35
C VAL A 496 -4.96 12.72 24.85
N GLY A 497 -4.51 11.62 25.45
CA GLY A 497 -4.18 11.53 26.87
C GLY A 497 -2.88 10.76 27.04
N ARG A 498 -2.42 10.63 28.29
CA ARG A 498 -1.19 9.89 28.61
C ARG A 498 -1.22 8.42 28.17
N ASP A 499 -2.40 7.83 28.14
CA ASP A 499 -2.62 6.44 27.72
C ASP A 499 -2.92 6.31 26.21
N SER A 500 -2.83 7.40 25.44
CA SER A 500 -3.00 7.33 23.99
C SER A 500 -1.80 6.63 23.34
N PRO A 501 -2.01 5.87 22.25
CA PRO A 501 -0.90 5.26 21.51
C PRO A 501 0.14 6.30 21.12
N VAL A 502 1.42 5.95 21.22
CA VAL A 502 2.54 6.87 20.94
C VAL A 502 2.43 7.50 19.55
N ASN A 503 2.07 6.69 18.54
CA ASN A 503 1.87 7.15 17.16
C ASN A 503 0.81 8.26 17.06
N LYS A 504 -0.23 8.22 17.91
CA LYS A 504 -1.27 9.26 17.98
C LYS A 504 -0.75 10.53 18.65
N LEU A 505 0.15 10.40 19.63
CA LEU A 505 0.79 11.53 20.30
C LEU A 505 1.76 12.28 19.37
N LEU A 506 2.50 11.56 18.51
CA LEU A 506 3.52 12.13 17.63
C LEU A 506 3.01 13.25 16.72
N TYR A 507 1.78 13.13 16.21
CA TYR A 507 1.17 14.11 15.30
C TYR A 507 0.02 14.91 15.94
N ALA A 508 -0.20 14.78 17.25
CA ALA A 508 -1.38 15.35 17.92
C ALA A 508 -1.49 16.87 17.76
N ARG A 509 -0.36 17.59 17.66
CA ARG A 509 -0.31 19.04 17.47
C ARG A 509 -0.69 19.46 16.04
N GLU A 510 -0.36 18.64 15.05
CA GLU A 510 -0.60 18.91 13.63
C GLU A 510 -2.02 18.52 13.20
N ILE A 511 -2.64 17.52 13.84
CA ILE A 511 -3.97 17.03 13.47
C ILE A 511 -5.01 18.15 13.30
N PRO A 512 -5.14 19.15 14.19
CA PRO A 512 -6.09 20.25 13.99
C PRO A 512 -5.87 20.99 12.65
N ARG A 513 -4.62 21.29 12.29
CA ARG A 513 -4.29 21.92 11.01
C ARG A 513 -4.62 21.01 9.83
N TYR A 514 -4.34 19.71 9.94
CA TYR A 514 -4.67 18.75 8.89
C TYR A 514 -6.19 18.56 8.74
N LYS A 515 -6.96 18.61 9.83
CA LYS A 515 -8.42 18.62 9.79
C LYS A 515 -8.95 19.82 9.01
N GLU A 516 -8.43 21.01 9.29
CA GLU A 516 -8.79 22.22 8.53
C GLU A 516 -8.47 22.06 7.04
N LEU A 517 -7.35 21.44 6.67
CA LEU A 517 -7.02 21.18 5.25
C LEU A 517 -7.98 20.18 4.60
N VAL A 518 -8.42 19.15 5.34
CA VAL A 518 -9.41 18.18 4.83
C VAL A 518 -10.78 18.82 4.66
N GLU A 519 -11.22 19.61 5.64
CA GLU A 519 -12.49 20.33 5.61
C GLU A 519 -12.53 21.39 4.50
N ASN A 520 -11.40 22.08 4.28
CA ASN A 520 -11.24 23.09 3.23
C ASN A 520 -10.70 22.51 1.91
N CYS A 521 -10.73 21.19 1.73
CA CYS A 521 -10.26 20.55 0.50
C CYS A 521 -10.99 21.19 -0.71
N PRO A 522 -10.27 21.69 -1.73
CA PRO A 522 -10.88 22.46 -2.80
C PRO A 522 -12.00 21.65 -3.48
N GLN A 523 -13.21 22.22 -3.53
CA GLN A 523 -14.37 21.52 -4.11
C GLN A 523 -14.64 21.90 -5.56
N GLY A 524 -14.01 22.96 -6.11
CA GLY A 524 -14.16 23.40 -7.51
C GLY A 524 -15.61 23.72 -7.94
N PRO A 525 -15.81 24.26 -9.17
CA PRO A 525 -17.16 24.45 -9.71
C PRO A 525 -17.83 23.10 -9.99
N SER A 526 -19.13 22.97 -9.68
CA SER A 526 -19.89 21.72 -9.90
C SER A 526 -19.79 21.25 -11.35
N LEU A 527 -19.41 19.99 -11.54
CA LEU A 527 -19.35 19.37 -12.85
C LEU A 527 -20.72 18.87 -13.27
N LEU A 528 -21.65 18.56 -12.35
CA LEU A 528 -22.97 18.00 -12.69
C LEU A 528 -23.85 18.95 -13.52
N THR A 529 -23.64 20.26 -13.42
CA THR A 529 -24.47 21.29 -14.07
C THR A 529 -24.01 21.75 -15.47
N ARG A 530 -22.88 21.28 -16.02
CA ARG A 530 -22.36 21.72 -17.35
C ARG A 530 -22.21 20.59 -18.38
N SER A 531 -23.11 20.54 -19.37
CA SER A 531 -23.09 19.71 -20.61
C SER A 531 -23.24 18.18 -20.43
N PRO A 532 -23.62 17.41 -21.47
CA PRO A 532 -23.94 15.98 -21.32
C PRO A 532 -22.73 15.15 -20.86
N HIS A 533 -22.98 14.13 -20.04
CA HIS A 533 -21.99 13.26 -19.38
C HIS A 533 -20.87 12.73 -20.31
N GLN A 534 -21.13 12.61 -21.61
CA GLN A 534 -20.23 12.09 -22.66
C GLN A 534 -18.91 12.88 -22.83
N SER A 535 -18.86 14.18 -22.52
CA SER A 535 -17.61 14.97 -22.71
C SER A 535 -16.75 15.10 -21.45
N ARG A 536 -17.21 14.60 -20.29
CA ARG A 536 -16.60 14.88 -18.97
C ARG A 536 -15.59 13.82 -18.52
N LEU A 537 -15.70 12.58 -19.01
CA LEU A 537 -14.89 11.43 -18.60
C LEU A 537 -13.84 11.03 -19.66
N SER A 538 -13.77 11.72 -20.79
CA SER A 538 -12.80 11.45 -21.87
C SER A 538 -11.32 11.47 -21.43
N PRO A 539 -10.87 12.28 -20.44
CA PRO A 539 -9.49 12.19 -19.95
C PRO A 539 -9.21 10.87 -19.19
N LEU A 540 -10.25 10.20 -18.69
CA LEU A 540 -10.15 8.97 -17.90
C LEU A 540 -10.05 7.71 -18.78
N GLN A 541 -10.37 7.82 -20.08
CA GLN A 541 -10.30 6.72 -21.05
C GLN A 541 -8.91 6.50 -21.64
N LYS A 542 -7.91 7.32 -21.32
CA LYS A 542 -6.55 7.25 -21.89
C LYS A 542 -5.85 5.90 -21.70
N TYR A 543 -6.21 5.14 -20.66
CA TYR A 543 -5.60 3.84 -20.35
C TYR A 543 -6.53 2.65 -20.64
N SER A 544 -7.67 2.90 -21.27
CA SER A 544 -8.79 1.95 -21.42
C SER A 544 -8.55 0.81 -22.43
N SER A 545 -7.46 0.85 -23.21
CA SER A 545 -7.22 -0.04 -24.35
C SER A 545 -6.31 -1.25 -24.07
N ASP A 546 -5.64 -1.31 -22.92
CA ASP A 546 -4.42 -2.15 -22.79
C ASP A 546 -4.59 -3.43 -21.96
N MET A 547 -5.80 -3.76 -21.50
CA MET A 547 -6.02 -4.89 -20.58
C MET A 547 -6.79 -6.05 -21.22
N ASP A 548 -6.17 -7.24 -21.24
CA ASP A 548 -6.83 -8.51 -21.62
C ASP A 548 -7.89 -8.86 -20.56
N CYS A 549 -9.17 -8.80 -20.94
CA CYS A 549 -10.31 -9.09 -20.07
C CYS A 549 -10.81 -10.53 -20.15
N SER A 550 -10.24 -11.37 -21.02
CA SER A 550 -10.71 -12.75 -21.25
C SER A 550 -10.63 -13.60 -19.98
N ALA A 551 -9.50 -13.54 -19.27
CA ALA A 551 -9.33 -14.23 -17.99
C ALA A 551 -10.31 -13.72 -16.92
N ALA A 552 -10.62 -12.42 -16.93
CA ALA A 552 -11.57 -11.82 -16.00
C ALA A 552 -13.01 -12.31 -16.25
N LEU A 553 -13.40 -12.40 -17.52
CA LEU A 553 -14.71 -12.94 -17.93
C LEU A 553 -14.85 -14.42 -17.56
N GLN A 554 -13.77 -15.20 -17.71
CA GLN A 554 -13.76 -16.62 -17.35
C GLN A 554 -13.93 -16.82 -15.83
N GLU A 555 -13.20 -16.08 -15.00
CA GLU A 555 -13.38 -16.16 -13.54
C GLU A 555 -14.75 -15.64 -13.11
N LEU A 556 -15.25 -14.57 -13.74
CA LEU A 556 -16.58 -14.04 -13.48
C LEU A 556 -17.67 -15.08 -13.83
N TYR A 557 -17.50 -15.80 -14.94
CA TYR A 557 -18.37 -16.92 -15.28
C TYR A 557 -18.33 -18.02 -14.21
N GLY A 558 -17.19 -18.24 -13.55
CA GLY A 558 -17.09 -19.14 -12.39
C GLY A 558 -18.08 -18.80 -11.27
N TYR A 559 -18.27 -17.51 -10.97
CA TYR A 559 -19.30 -17.07 -10.01
C TYR A 559 -20.72 -17.24 -10.56
N ILE A 560 -20.94 -16.91 -11.83
CA ILE A 560 -22.24 -17.08 -12.49
C ILE A 560 -22.66 -18.55 -12.46
N LYS A 561 -21.75 -19.45 -12.82
CA LYS A 561 -21.97 -20.89 -12.77
C LYS A 561 -22.31 -21.38 -11.37
N LYS A 562 -21.60 -20.89 -10.35
CA LYS A 562 -21.82 -21.29 -8.95
C LYS A 562 -23.22 -20.92 -8.44
N TYR A 563 -23.78 -19.82 -8.92
CA TYR A 563 -25.09 -19.30 -8.50
C TYR A 563 -26.10 -19.26 -9.64
N TYR A 564 -25.97 -20.19 -10.59
CA TYR A 564 -26.65 -20.14 -11.87
C TYR A 564 -28.18 -20.15 -11.71
N ASP A 565 -28.71 -21.08 -10.92
CA ASP A 565 -30.16 -21.23 -10.72
C ASP A 565 -30.77 -19.99 -10.06
N GLN A 566 -30.07 -19.39 -9.09
CA GLN A 566 -30.53 -18.17 -8.42
C GLN A 566 -30.54 -16.98 -9.39
N ILE A 567 -29.53 -16.89 -10.27
CA ILE A 567 -29.43 -15.83 -11.28
C ILE A 567 -30.52 -16.00 -12.33
N ILE A 568 -30.77 -17.21 -12.83
CA ILE A 568 -31.85 -17.47 -13.79
C ILE A 568 -33.21 -17.12 -13.18
N SER A 569 -33.49 -17.59 -11.96
CA SER A 569 -34.74 -17.26 -11.25
C SER A 569 -34.93 -15.75 -11.12
N ALA A 570 -33.89 -15.01 -10.71
CA ALA A 570 -33.96 -13.56 -10.57
C ALA A 570 -34.17 -12.84 -11.92
N LEU A 571 -33.59 -13.34 -13.01
CA LEU A 571 -33.78 -12.78 -14.36
C LEU A 571 -35.17 -13.07 -14.93
N ASP A 572 -35.75 -14.22 -14.59
CA ASP A 572 -37.11 -14.58 -14.96
C ASP A 572 -38.16 -13.85 -14.12
N GLU A 573 -37.84 -13.43 -12.89
CA GLU A 573 -38.73 -12.60 -12.06
C GLU A 573 -38.71 -11.11 -12.46
N ASP A 574 -37.60 -10.61 -13.03
CA ASP A 574 -37.47 -9.21 -13.47
C ASP A 574 -38.24 -8.95 -14.79
N PRO A 575 -39.24 -8.04 -14.81
CA PRO A 575 -39.97 -7.71 -16.04
C PRO A 575 -39.08 -7.20 -17.18
N VAL A 576 -37.99 -6.49 -16.86
CA VAL A 576 -37.03 -6.03 -17.88
C VAL A 576 -36.21 -7.20 -18.40
N GLY A 577 -35.81 -8.11 -17.50
CA GLY A 577 -35.15 -9.38 -17.81
C GLY A 577 -35.93 -10.26 -18.76
N GLN A 578 -37.23 -10.46 -18.49
CA GLN A 578 -38.15 -11.20 -19.37
C GLN A 578 -38.24 -10.56 -20.76
N LYS A 579 -38.47 -9.24 -20.82
CA LYS A 579 -38.61 -8.50 -22.09
C LYS A 579 -37.36 -8.56 -22.95
N MET A 580 -36.18 -8.56 -22.32
CA MET A 580 -34.88 -8.63 -23.00
C MET A 580 -34.36 -10.06 -23.17
N GLN A 581 -35.14 -11.07 -22.76
CA GLN A 581 -34.78 -12.50 -22.80
C GLN A 581 -33.42 -12.80 -22.16
N LEU A 582 -33.09 -12.14 -21.05
CA LEU A 582 -31.77 -12.20 -20.45
C LEU A 582 -31.43 -13.62 -19.92
N ALA A 583 -32.41 -14.32 -19.36
CA ALA A 583 -32.24 -15.71 -18.90
C ALA A 583 -31.90 -16.65 -20.06
N CYS A 584 -32.63 -16.57 -21.17
CA CYS A 584 -32.37 -17.36 -22.39
C CYS A 584 -30.96 -17.09 -22.95
N ARG A 585 -30.54 -15.82 -23.00
CA ARG A 585 -29.19 -15.46 -23.44
C ARG A 585 -28.11 -16.02 -22.51
N LEU A 586 -28.34 -16.03 -21.20
CA LEU A 586 -27.41 -16.62 -20.24
C LEU A 586 -27.32 -18.16 -20.40
N GLN A 587 -28.45 -18.83 -20.65
CA GLN A 587 -28.50 -20.27 -20.94
C GLN A 587 -27.67 -20.61 -22.19
N GLN A 588 -27.78 -19.82 -23.26
CA GLN A 588 -26.98 -20.00 -24.47
C GLN A 588 -25.47 -19.84 -24.19
N ILE A 589 -25.09 -18.84 -23.39
CA ILE A 589 -23.69 -18.66 -22.96
C ILE A 589 -23.21 -19.87 -22.18
N ALA A 590 -24.02 -20.36 -21.24
CA ALA A 590 -23.66 -21.54 -20.43
C ALA A 590 -23.48 -22.79 -21.31
N ALA A 591 -24.34 -23.01 -22.29
CA ALA A 591 -24.19 -24.11 -23.26
C ALA A 591 -22.87 -24.03 -24.03
N LEU A 592 -22.49 -22.83 -24.50
CA LEU A 592 -21.23 -22.60 -25.24
C LEU A 592 -19.98 -22.77 -24.36
N VAL A 593 -20.01 -22.25 -23.13
CA VAL A 593 -18.85 -22.29 -22.22
C VAL A 593 -18.67 -23.68 -21.61
N GLU A 594 -19.76 -24.39 -21.32
CA GLU A 594 -19.74 -25.70 -20.67
C GLU A 594 -19.74 -26.88 -21.63
N ASN A 595 -19.90 -26.63 -22.93
CA ASN A 595 -20.00 -27.65 -23.98
C ASN A 595 -21.18 -28.61 -23.75
N GLN A 596 -22.31 -28.08 -23.27
CA GLN A 596 -23.58 -28.80 -23.31
C GLN A 596 -24.16 -28.58 -24.70
N VAL A 597 -24.00 -29.56 -25.59
CA VAL A 597 -24.76 -29.58 -26.84
C VAL A 597 -26.24 -29.62 -26.44
N THR A 598 -26.96 -28.51 -26.63
CA THR A 598 -28.41 -28.52 -26.57
C THR A 598 -28.88 -29.46 -27.68
N ALA A 599 -29.18 -30.70 -27.32
CA ALA A 599 -30.05 -31.56 -28.11
C ALA A 599 -31.41 -30.85 -28.12
N LEU A 600 -31.65 -30.11 -29.20
CA LEU A 600 -32.96 -29.60 -29.60
C LEU A 600 -33.93 -30.77 -29.81
#